data_AF-A0AAV2Z876-F1
#
_entry.id   AF-A0AAV2Z876-F1
#
_cell.length_a   1.000
_cell.length_b   1.000
_cell.length_c   1.000
_cell.angle_alpha   90.00
_cell.angle_beta   90.00
_cell.angle_gamma   90.00
#
_symmetry.space_group_name_H-M   'P 1'
#
loop_
_entity.id
_entity.type
_entity.pdbx_description
1 polymer ?
#
loop_
_entity_poly.entity_id
_entity_poly.type
_entity_poly.pdbx_seq_one_letter_code
_entity_poly.pdbx_strand_id
1 'polypeptide(L)' 'MCYYHDVYNVHKLVKHLPPDDVKAVFRGLKRMHFATLQTDLQSISAAVITNWRKRSSLCSLARYFTKEWLDGRFWR' A
#
# COMPACT_ATOMS: atom_id res chain seq x y z
N MET A 1 -11.24 -5.14 -5.64
CA MET A 1 -10.79 -3.91 -6.32
C MET A 1 -9.82 -4.27 -7.45
N CYS A 2 -9.78 -3.47 -8.52
CA CYS A 2 -8.91 -3.68 -9.69
C CYS A 2 -7.60 -2.89 -9.52
N TYR A 3 -6.46 -3.46 -9.95
CA TYR A 3 -5.13 -2.87 -9.79
C TYR A 3 -5.06 -1.40 -10.22
N TYR A 4 -5.66 -1.06 -11.34
CA TYR A 4 -5.64 0.31 -11.86
C TYR A 4 -6.41 1.30 -10.97
N HIS A 5 -7.49 0.85 -10.32
CA HIS A 5 -8.24 1.67 -9.38
C HIS A 5 -7.40 1.92 -8.12
N ASP A 6 -6.73 0.88 -7.62
CA ASP A 6 -5.84 0.94 -6.46
C ASP A 6 -4.68 1.91 -6.71
N VAL A 7 -4.03 1.76 -7.87
CA VAL A 7 -2.95 2.64 -8.32
C VAL A 7 -3.42 4.08 -8.41
N TYR A 8 -4.59 4.33 -9.01
CA TYR A 8 -5.12 5.69 -9.18
C TYR A 8 -5.40 6.39 -7.84
N ASN A 9 -6.04 5.69 -6.90
CA ASN A 9 -6.34 6.26 -5.58
C ASN A 9 -5.07 6.47 -4.75
N VAL A 10 -4.13 5.52 -4.76
CA VAL A 10 -2.86 5.65 -4.04
C VAL A 10 -1.99 6.73 -4.67
N HIS A 11 -1.95 6.86 -5.99
CA HIS A 11 -1.18 7.89 -6.70
C HIS A 11 -1.57 9.30 -6.25
N LYS A 12 -2.87 9.58 -6.11
CA LYS A 12 -3.36 10.88 -5.61
C LYS A 12 -2.78 11.25 -4.25
N LEU A 13 -2.59 10.24 -3.39
CA LEU A 13 -2.11 10.41 -2.02
C LEU A 13 -0.59 10.58 -1.94
N VAL A 14 0.17 10.08 -2.92
CA VAL A 14 1.64 10.03 -2.83
C VAL A 14 2.35 10.89 -3.86
N LYS A 15 1.67 11.42 -4.88
CA LYS A 15 2.29 12.21 -5.97
C LYS A 15 3.14 13.41 -5.55
N HIS A 16 2.96 13.89 -4.32
CA HIS A 16 3.70 15.04 -3.75
C HIS A 16 4.92 14.61 -2.92
N LEU A 17 5.10 13.31 -2.69
CA LEU A 17 6.20 12.77 -1.91
C LEU A 17 7.48 12.63 -2.76
N PRO A 18 8.65 12.48 -2.12
CA PRO A 18 9.90 12.20 -2.82
C PRO A 18 9.77 10.99 -3.76
N PRO A 19 10.42 11.00 -4.94
CA PRO A 19 10.30 9.93 -5.93
C PRO A 19 10.60 8.52 -5.39
N ASP A 20 11.54 8.40 -4.44
CA ASP A 20 11.89 7.10 -3.86
C ASP A 20 10.84 6.57 -2.87
N ASP A 21 10.05 7.45 -2.27
CA ASP A 21 8.89 7.06 -1.46
C ASP A 21 7.74 6.62 -2.35
N VAL A 22 7.48 7.36 -3.43
CA VAL A 22 6.49 6.99 -4.46
C VAL A 22 6.80 5.61 -5.04
N LYS A 23 8.07 5.35 -5.41
CA LYS A 23 8.52 4.03 -5.87
C LYS A 23 8.30 2.94 -4.83
N ALA A 24 8.61 3.21 -3.56
CA ALA A 24 8.43 2.24 -2.47
C ALA A 24 6.95 1.88 -2.27
N VAL A 25 6.06 2.86 -2.41
CA VAL A 25 4.61 2.64 -2.34
C VAL A 25 4.10 1.78 -3.48
N PHE A 26 4.40 2.13 -4.74
CA PHE A 26 3.91 1.34 -5.87
C PHE A 26 4.50 -0.07 -5.92
N ARG A 27 5.75 -0.26 -5.47
CA ARG A 27 6.35 -1.59 -5.33
C ARG A 27 5.59 -2.43 -4.29
N GLY A 28 5.25 -1.83 -3.15
CA GLY A 28 4.44 -2.50 -2.12
C GLY A 28 3.05 -2.86 -2.63
N LEU A 29 2.38 -1.91 -3.28
CA LEU A 29 1.03 -2.10 -3.84
C LEU A 29 0.99 -3.23 -4.88
N LYS A 30 1.98 -3.27 -5.78
CA LYS A 30 2.12 -4.35 -6.77
C LYS A 30 2.27 -5.71 -6.09
N ARG A 31 3.13 -5.81 -5.06
CA ARG A 31 3.35 -7.07 -4.33
C ARG A 31 2.08 -7.55 -3.63
N MET A 32 1.31 -6.65 -3.01
CA MET A 32 0.04 -6.99 -2.39
C MET A 32 -0.99 -7.45 -3.42
N HIS A 33 -1.17 -6.67 -4.50
CA HIS A 33 -2.22 -6.93 -5.48
C HIS A 33 -2.05 -8.28 -6.20
N PHE A 34 -0.81 -8.67 -6.49
CA PHE A 34 -0.48 -9.92 -7.17
C PHE A 34 -0.14 -11.07 -6.21
N ALA A 35 -0.41 -10.94 -4.90
CA ALA A 35 -0.28 -12.05 -3.98
C ALA A 35 -1.31 -13.15 -4.35
N THR A 36 -0.82 -14.34 -4.66
CA THR A 36 -1.61 -15.47 -5.18
C THR A 36 -2.34 -16.24 -4.09
N LEU A 37 -1.81 -16.25 -2.86
CA LEU A 37 -2.41 -16.92 -1.70
C LEU A 37 -2.81 -15.90 -0.65
N GLN A 38 -3.91 -16.17 0.06
CA GLN A 38 -4.41 -15.31 1.12
C GLN A 38 -3.46 -15.21 2.32
N THR A 39 -2.78 -16.32 2.65
CA THR A 39 -1.73 -16.38 3.67
C THR A 39 -0.51 -15.52 3.27
N ASP A 40 -0.19 -15.49 1.98
CA ASP A 40 0.88 -14.65 1.45
C ASP A 40 0.47 -13.18 1.47
N LEU A 41 -0.79 -12.88 1.19
CA LEU A 41 -1.31 -11.51 1.19
C LEU A 41 -1.17 -10.85 2.58
N GLN A 42 -1.51 -11.56 3.66
CA GLN A 42 -1.37 -11.01 5.02
C GLN A 42 0.10 -10.75 5.37
N SER A 43 0.96 -11.73 5.12
CA SER A 43 2.41 -11.63 5.35
C SER A 43 3.05 -10.50 4.53
N ILE A 44 2.73 -10.41 3.24
CA ILE A 44 3.21 -9.37 2.32
C ILE A 44 2.71 -8.01 2.75
N SER A 45 1.43 -7.90 3.14
CA SER A 45 0.84 -6.64 3.58
C SER A 45 1.51 -6.13 4.84
N ALA A 46 1.71 -6.99 5.84
CA ALA A 46 2.42 -6.65 7.08
C ALA A 46 3.86 -6.17 6.81
N ALA A 47 4.59 -6.86 5.92
CA ALA A 47 5.96 -6.50 5.56
C ALA A 47 6.04 -5.14 4.84
N VAL A 48 5.12 -4.88 3.90
CA VAL A 48 5.05 -3.62 3.15
C VAL A 48 4.66 -2.46 4.07
N ILE A 49 3.66 -2.63 4.93
CA ILE A 49 3.25 -1.59 5.89
C ILE A 49 4.39 -1.29 6.87
N THR A 50 5.10 -2.31 7.35
CA THR A 50 6.28 -2.13 8.20
C THR A 50 7.38 -1.35 7.47
N ASN A 51 7.62 -1.62 6.19
CA ASN A 51 8.59 -0.88 5.39
C ASN A 51 8.17 0.59 5.22
N TRP A 52 6.89 0.86 4.91
CA TRP A 52 6.38 2.22 4.80
C TRP A 52 6.49 2.99 6.11
N ARG A 53 6.19 2.36 7.26
CA ARG A 53 6.33 3.00 8.58
C ARG A 53 7.77 3.36 8.96
N LYS A 54 8.79 2.76 8.33
CA LYS A 54 10.20 3.15 8.52
C LYS A 54 10.53 4.49 7.85
N ARG A 55 9.68 4.97 6.95
CA ARG A 55 9.82 6.25 6.24
C ARG A 55 8.83 7.24 6.86
N SER A 56 9.33 8.30 7.48
CA SER A 56 8.50 9.29 8.17
C SER A 56 7.43 9.91 7.26
N SER A 57 7.78 10.18 6.00
CA SER A 57 6.90 10.66 4.93
C SER A 57 5.73 9.70 4.59
N LEU A 58 5.87 8.41 4.89
CA LEU A 58 4.89 7.38 4.56
C LEU A 58 4.09 6.89 5.76
N CYS A 59 4.38 7.33 6.99
CA CYS A 59 3.64 6.93 8.18
C CYS A 59 2.14 7.21 8.08
N SER A 60 1.77 8.42 7.62
CA SER A 60 0.37 8.81 7.42
C SER A 60 -0.32 7.96 6.35
N LEU A 61 0.38 7.67 5.24
CA LEU A 61 -0.11 6.80 4.19
C LEU A 61 -0.31 5.38 4.71
N ALA A 62 0.66 4.82 5.43
CA ALA A 62 0.58 3.47 5.98
C ALA A 62 -0.63 3.32 6.91
N ARG A 63 -0.91 4.33 7.76
CA ARG A 63 -2.09 4.34 8.63
C ARG A 63 -3.40 4.41 7.84
N TYR A 64 -3.47 5.31 6.85
CA TYR A 64 -4.64 5.42 5.97
C TYR A 64 -4.89 4.11 5.20
N PHE A 65 -3.84 3.55 4.60
CA PHE A 65 -3.91 2.35 3.80
C PHE A 65 -4.34 1.15 4.64
N THR A 66 -3.76 0.95 5.83
CA THR A 66 -4.23 -0.11 6.74
C THR A 66 -5.72 0.03 7.05
N LYS A 67 -6.17 1.22 7.46
CA LYS A 67 -7.56 1.44 7.86
C LYS A 67 -8.56 1.25 6.71
N GLU A 68 -8.27 1.79 5.53
CA GLU A 68 -9.24 1.82 4.43
C GLU A 68 -9.13 0.58 3.53
N TRP A 69 -7.92 0.06 3.33
CA TRP A 69 -7.63 -0.99 2.37
C TRP A 69 -7.45 -2.38 2.97
N LEU A 70 -6.87 -2.51 4.17
CA LEU A 70 -6.63 -3.82 4.79
C LEU A 70 -7.76 -4.20 5.76
N ASP A 71 -8.20 -3.24 6.57
CA ASP A 71 -9.20 -3.47 7.62
C ASP A 71 -10.56 -2.81 7.29
N GLY A 72 -10.66 -2.17 6.13
CA GLY A 72 -11.74 -1.24 5.80
C GLY A 72 -12.57 -1.63 4.58
N ARG A 73 -13.33 -0.67 4.07
CA ARG A 73 -14.33 -0.86 3.00
C ARG A 73 -13.76 -1.29 1.66
N PHE A 74 -12.47 -1.11 1.42
CA PHE A 74 -11.82 -1.53 0.17
C PHE A 74 -11.21 -2.93 0.25
N TRP A 75 -11.30 -3.60 1.42
CA TRP A 75 -10.95 -5.00 1.58
C TRP A 75 -11.93 -5.91 0.80
N ARG A 76 -11.43 -7.03 0.30
CA ARG A 76 -12.18 -8.00 -0.52
C ARG A 76 -13.27 -8.71 0.29
#